data_AF-A0A3E3IBH1-F1
#
_entry.id   AF-A0A3E3IBH1-F1
#
_cell.length_a   1.000
_cell.length_b   1.000
_cell.length_c   1.000
_cell.angle_alpha   90.00
_cell.angle_beta   90.00
_cell.angle_gamma   90.00
#
_symmetry.space_group_name_H-M   'P 1'
#
loop_
_entity.id
_entity.type
_entity.pdbx_description
1 polymer ?
#
loop_
_entity_poly.entity_id
_entity_poly.type
_entity_poly.pdbx_seq_one_letter_code
_entity_poly.pdbx_strand_id
1 'polypeptide(L)'
;MYSKISVRIPQVPGKITSIKKGKATYILYEYDRVYKPEKKYTIAQRAIIGKVTDADEQKMSPNENYQKYFPNAILPEELPEAYRSYCLKIGTYLVRKDLFGLF
;
A
#
# COMPACT_ATOMS: atom_id res chain seq x y z
N MET A 1 7.49 4.25 7.77
CA MET A 1 7.25 3.46 9.02
C MET A 1 6.22 2.34 8.75
N TYR A 2 6.12 1.32 9.62
CA TYR A 2 5.02 0.32 9.57
C TYR A 2 3.99 0.63 10.66
N SER A 3 2.72 0.46 10.35
CA SER A 3 1.63 0.66 11.31
C SER A 3 1.58 -0.48 12.32
N LYS A 4 1.13 -0.19 13.55
CA LYS A 4 0.91 -1.21 14.59
C LYS A 4 -0.27 -2.13 14.26
N ILE A 5 -1.20 -1.62 13.45
CA ILE A 5 -2.37 -2.36 12.94
C ILE A 5 -1.95 -3.53 12.04
N SER A 6 -2.72 -4.62 12.14
CA SER A 6 -2.63 -5.76 11.23
C SER A 6 -3.80 -5.74 10.25
N VAL A 7 -3.51 -5.73 8.95
CA VAL A 7 -4.52 -5.76 7.88
C VAL A 7 -4.43 -7.04 7.08
N ARG A 8 -5.55 -7.48 6.51
CA ARG A 8 -5.53 -8.60 5.57
C ARG A 8 -4.74 -8.22 4.32
N ILE A 9 -3.91 -9.16 3.85
CA ILE A 9 -3.18 -8.98 2.59
C ILE A 9 -4.22 -8.81 1.46
N PRO A 10 -4.14 -7.74 0.65
CA PRO A 10 -5.11 -7.50 -0.41
C PRO A 10 -5.00 -8.62 -1.46
N GLN A 11 -6.15 -9.11 -1.93
CA GLN A 11 -6.22 -10.16 -2.93
C GLN A 11 -6.46 -9.52 -4.31
N VAL A 12 -5.37 -9.06 -4.93
CA VAL A 12 -5.43 -8.49 -6.28
C VAL A 12 -4.75 -9.46 -7.26
N PRO A 13 -5.51 -10.15 -8.12
CA PRO A 13 -4.98 -11.18 -9.01
C PRO A 13 -3.77 -10.69 -9.81
N GLY A 14 -2.66 -11.42 -9.72
CA GLY A 14 -1.42 -11.14 -10.48
C GLY A 14 -0.66 -9.87 -10.09
N LYS A 15 -1.11 -9.10 -9.10
CA LYS A 15 -0.44 -7.85 -8.66
C LYS A 15 0.25 -7.94 -7.31
N ILE A 16 0.09 -9.06 -6.59
CA ILE A 16 0.63 -9.24 -5.24
C ILE A 16 1.75 -10.27 -5.28
N THR A 17 2.86 -9.98 -4.62
CA THR A 17 4.02 -10.88 -4.54
C THR A 17 4.64 -10.82 -3.16
N SER A 18 4.93 -11.97 -2.56
CA SER A 18 5.67 -12.07 -1.30
C SER A 18 7.16 -12.25 -1.55
N ILE A 19 8.01 -11.48 -0.87
CA ILE A 19 9.46 -11.69 -0.87
C ILE A 19 9.95 -11.92 0.55
N LYS A 20 10.81 -12.92 0.74
CA LYS A 20 11.45 -13.19 2.02
C LYS A 20 12.81 -12.47 2.08
N LYS A 21 13.03 -11.69 3.13
CA LYS A 21 14.32 -11.04 3.42
C LYS A 21 14.69 -11.35 4.87
N GLY A 22 15.65 -12.26 5.05
CA GLY A 22 16.02 -12.78 6.37
C GLY A 22 14.84 -13.50 7.04
N LYS A 23 14.48 -13.04 8.23
CA LYS A 23 13.34 -13.58 9.01
C LYS A 23 11.99 -12.92 8.65
N ALA A 24 11.98 -11.87 7.84
CA ALA A 24 10.78 -11.11 7.52
C ALA A 24 10.28 -11.41 6.10
N THR A 25 8.97 -11.55 5.94
CA THR A 25 8.32 -11.61 4.62
C THR A 25 7.65 -10.27 4.32
N TYR A 26 7.91 -9.72 3.15
CA TYR A 26 7.37 -8.45 2.68
C TYR A 26 6.40 -8.68 1.53
N ILE A 27 5.34 -7.88 1.49
CA ILE A 27 4.32 -7.93 0.44
C ILE A 27 4.55 -6.77 -0.52
N LEU A 28 4.66 -7.10 -1.81
CA LEU A 28 4.81 -6.15 -2.90
C LEU A 28 3.51 -6.06 -3.68
N TYR A 29 3.17 -4.83 -4.06
CA TYR A 29 2.09 -4.51 -4.97
C TYR A 29 2.65 -3.98 -6.29
N GLU A 30 2.20 -4.57 -7.38
CA GLU A 30 2.42 -4.09 -8.75
C GLU A 30 1.40 -3.00 -9.08
N TYR A 31 1.84 -1.74 -9.13
CA TYR A 31 0.96 -0.60 -9.36
C TYR A 31 0.94 -0.14 -10.82
N ASP A 32 2.00 -0.44 -11.58
CA ASP A 32 2.12 0.00 -12.97
C ASP A 32 3.00 -0.94 -13.80
N ARG A 33 2.91 -0.81 -15.13
CA ARG A 33 3.72 -1.54 -16.11
C ARG A 33 4.22 -0.56 -17.16
N VAL A 34 5.52 -0.29 -17.14
CA VAL A 34 6.16 0.65 -18.08
C VAL A 34 6.79 -0.13 -19.23
N TYR A 35 6.32 0.10 -20.44
CA TYR A 35 6.93 -0.45 -21.65
C TYR A 35 8.21 0.33 -21.99
N LYS A 36 9.32 -0.38 -22.18
CA LYS A 36 10.58 0.20 -22.64
C LYS A 36 10.81 -0.16 -24.11
N PRO A 37 10.57 0.76 -25.07
CA PRO A 37 10.67 0.46 -26.50
C PRO A 37 12.09 0.06 -26.90
N GLU A 38 13.11 0.68 -26.32
CA GLU A 38 14.53 0.40 -26.57
C GLU A 38 14.88 -1.08 -26.32
N LYS A 39 14.26 -1.67 -25.30
CA LYS A 39 14.55 -3.03 -24.88
C LYS A 39 13.46 -4.03 -25.27
N LYS A 40 12.37 -3.56 -25.90
CA LYS A 40 11.20 -4.35 -26.32
C LYS A 40 10.61 -5.21 -25.20
N TYR A 41 10.66 -4.76 -23.95
CA TYR A 41 10.04 -5.46 -22.82
C TYR A 41 9.34 -4.50 -21.86
N THR A 42 8.39 -5.05 -21.11
CA THR A 42 7.61 -4.34 -20.10
C THR A 42 8.17 -4.58 -18.71
N ILE A 43 8.39 -3.53 -17.95
CA ILE A 43 8.83 -3.61 -16.55
C ILE A 43 7.63 -3.38 -15.64
N ALA A 44 7.33 -4.38 -14.83
CA ALA A 44 6.40 -4.26 -13.71
C ALA A 44 7.00 -3.37 -12.62
N GLN A 45 6.33 -2.27 -12.32
CA GLN A 45 6.67 -1.39 -11.21
C GLN A 45 6.01 -1.88 -9.94
N ARG A 46 6.83 -2.18 -8.94
CA ARG A 46 6.39 -2.79 -7.68
C ARG A 46 6.84 -1.96 -6.49
N ALA A 47 5.99 -1.88 -5.48
CA ALA A 47 6.29 -1.22 -4.21
C ALA A 47 5.98 -2.15 -3.05
N ILE A 48 6.80 -2.12 -2.00
CA ILE A 48 6.50 -2.84 -0.76
C ILE A 48 5.34 -2.10 -0.08
N ILE A 49 4.24 -2.80 0.18
CA ILE A 49 3.05 -2.27 0.85
C ILE A 49 2.96 -2.69 2.32
N GLY A 50 3.67 -3.74 2.72
CA GLY A 50 3.59 -4.22 4.10
C GLY A 50 4.58 -5.34 4.39
N LYS A 51 4.63 -5.70 5.67
CA LYS A 51 5.39 -6.83 6.19
C LYS A 51 4.41 -7.83 6.81
N VAL A 52 4.52 -9.11 6.46
CA VAL A 52 3.71 -10.18 7.04
C VAL A 52 3.90 -10.22 8.55
N THR A 53 2.80 -10.37 9.29
CA THR A 53 2.81 -10.47 10.74
C THR A 53 3.13 -11.91 11.15
N ASP A 54 4.01 -12.11 12.14
CA ASP A 54 4.40 -13.46 12.60
C ASP A 54 3.23 -14.29 13.17
N ALA A 55 2.14 -13.63 13.55
CA ALA A 55 0.94 -14.26 14.09
C ALA A 55 0.02 -14.86 13.02
N ASP A 56 0.00 -14.31 11.80
CA ASP A 56 -0.95 -14.70 10.75
C ASP A 56 -0.35 -14.38 9.37
N GLU A 57 -0.05 -15.43 8.60
CA GLU A 57 0.57 -15.33 7.28
C GLU A 57 -0.33 -14.65 6.23
N GLN A 58 -1.64 -14.54 6.48
CA GLN A 58 -2.57 -13.83 5.61
C GLN A 58 -2.72 -12.36 5.98
N LYS A 59 -2.06 -11.90 7.04
CA LYS A 59 -2.07 -10.51 7.48
C LYS A 59 -0.70 -9.88 7.39
N MET A 60 -0.70 -8.56 7.28
CA MET A 60 0.51 -7.77 7.23
C MET A 60 0.34 -6.48 8.03
N SER A 61 1.45 -5.98 8.55
CA SER A 61 1.57 -4.61 9.03
C SER A 61 1.76 -3.70 7.80
N PRO A 62 0.80 -2.81 7.49
CA PRO A 62 0.87 -1.95 6.31
C PRO A 62 1.86 -0.80 6.53
N ASN A 63 2.43 -0.30 5.44
CA ASN A 63 3.25 0.92 5.41
C ASN A 63 2.54 2.05 4.63
N GLU A 64 3.23 3.18 4.43
CA GLU A 64 2.71 4.35 3.70
C GLU A 64 2.27 4.04 2.25
N ASN A 65 2.95 3.10 1.57
CA ASN A 65 2.57 2.70 0.22
C ASN A 65 1.23 1.97 0.20
N TYR A 66 0.88 1.22 1.26
CA TYR A 66 -0.44 0.60 1.36
C TYR A 66 -1.55 1.65 1.30
N GLN A 67 -1.45 2.71 2.10
CA GLN A 67 -2.43 3.79 2.12
C GLN A 67 -2.49 4.53 0.78
N LYS A 68 -1.33 4.70 0.12
CA LYS A 68 -1.25 5.34 -1.21
C LYS A 68 -1.97 4.54 -2.30
N TYR A 69 -1.81 3.22 -2.32
CA TYR A 69 -2.39 2.36 -3.37
C TYR A 69 -3.78 1.81 -3.02
N PHE A 70 -4.13 1.77 -1.74
CA PHE A 70 -5.40 1.28 -1.22
C PHE A 70 -6.07 2.35 -0.33
N PRO A 71 -6.38 3.55 -0.83
CA PRO A 71 -6.97 4.62 -0.03
C PRO A 71 -8.38 4.29 0.48
N ASN A 72 -9.08 3.40 -0.22
CA ASN A 72 -10.43 2.94 0.15
C ASN A 72 -10.41 1.65 1.00
N ALA A 73 -9.24 1.14 1.39
CA ALA A 73 -9.18 -0.01 2.27
C ALA A 73 -9.69 0.38 3.65
N ILE A 74 -10.73 -0.31 4.11
CA ILE A 74 -11.24 -0.18 5.48
C ILE A 74 -10.18 -0.82 6.38
N LEU A 75 -9.39 0.03 7.03
CA LEU A 75 -8.50 -0.40 8.10
C LEU A 75 -9.37 -0.77 9.31
N PRO A 76 -9.17 -1.93 9.94
CA PRO A 76 -9.81 -2.19 11.22
C PRO A 76 -9.35 -1.10 12.20
N GLU A 77 -10.29 -0.39 12.82
CA GLU A 77 -10.00 0.49 13.95
C GLU A 77 -9.42 -0.40 15.06
N GLU A 78 -8.13 -0.27 15.35
CA GLU A 78 -7.53 -1.02 16.45
C GLU A 78 -8.03 -0.47 17.78
N LEU A 79 -8.81 -1.32 18.46
CA LEU A 79 -8.82 -1.65 19.90
C LEU A 79 -9.01 -0.49 20.93
N PRO A 80 -9.71 -0.77 22.04
CA PRO A 80 -10.33 0.26 22.87
C PRO A 80 -9.31 1.18 23.55
N GLU A 81 -9.65 2.47 23.51
CA GLU A 81 -9.25 3.55 24.42
C GLU A 81 -7.99 3.31 25.27
N ALA A 82 -6.85 3.74 24.76
CA ALA A 82 -5.78 4.25 25.62
C ALA A 82 -5.34 5.62 25.11
N TYR A 83 -6.18 6.61 25.41
CA TYR A 83 -5.82 7.97 25.79
C TYR A 83 -4.37 8.37 25.50
N ARG A 84 -4.12 9.06 24.37
CA ARG A 84 -3.41 10.35 24.31
C ARG A 84 -3.70 11.01 22.96
N SER A 85 -4.41 12.13 23.03
CA SER A 85 -4.72 13.05 21.94
C SER A 85 -3.45 13.57 21.24
N TYR A 86 -3.39 13.47 19.90
CA TYR A 86 -3.05 14.62 19.07
C TYR A 86 -3.60 14.46 17.66
N CYS A 87 -4.27 15.51 17.21
CA CYS A 87 -4.89 15.74 15.92
C CYS A 87 -3.97 15.38 14.74
N LEU A 88 -4.50 14.64 13.76
CA LEU A 88 -4.82 15.17 12.43
C LEU A 88 -5.59 14.08 11.65
N LYS A 89 -6.92 14.21 11.59
CA LYS A 89 -7.71 13.59 10.52
C LYS A 89 -7.45 14.39 9.25
N ILE A 90 -6.36 14.09 8.51
CA ILE A 90 -6.25 14.54 7.11
C ILE A 90 -7.02 13.53 6.26
N GLY A 91 -8.33 13.71 6.22
CA GLY A 91 -9.14 13.29 5.07
C GLY A 91 -9.31 14.51 4.18
N THR A 92 -9.11 14.32 2.87
CA THR A 92 -9.34 15.29 1.77
C THR A 92 -8.09 16.06 1.29
N TYR A 93 -7.41 15.49 0.29
CA TYR A 93 -6.85 16.28 -0.82
C TYR A 93 -7.26 15.62 -2.14
N LEU A 94 -8.52 15.81 -2.52
CA LEU A 94 -8.94 15.76 -3.91
C LEU A 94 -8.75 17.16 -4.49
N VAL A 95 -7.62 17.39 -5.15
CA VAL A 95 -7.52 18.44 -6.17
C VAL A 95 -6.92 17.82 -7.42
N ARG A 96 -7.80 17.33 -8.29
CA ARG A 96 -7.54 17.27 -9.73
C ARG A 96 -8.59 18.13 -10.40
N LYS A 97 -8.15 19.22 -11.04
CA LYS A 97 -8.78 19.72 -12.26
C LYS A 97 -7.67 20.10 -13.22
N ASP A 98 -7.55 19.28 -14.25
CA ASP A 98 -6.90 19.58 -15.51
C ASP A 98 -7.32 20.97 -16.01
N LEU A 99 -6.34 21.80 -16.36
CA LEU A 99 -6.54 22.92 -17.28
C LEU A 99 -5.59 22.68 -18.46
N PHE A 100 -6.07 21.87 -19.39
CA PHE A 100 -5.50 21.70 -20.72
C PHE A 100 -6.51 22.31 -21.70
N GLY A 101 -6.08 23.28 -22.51
CA GLY A 101 -6.80 23.67 -23.73
C GLY A 101 -7.09 25.16 -23.91
N LEU A 102 -6.20 25.82 -24.67
CA LEU A 102 -6.47 26.65 -25.85
C LEU A 102 -7.69 27.58 -25.83
N PHE A 103 -7.44 28.90 -25.82
CA PHE A 103 -7.74 29.82 -26.93
C PHE A 103 -6.85 31.06 -26.84
#